data_AF-A0A453CDS3-F1
#
_entry.id   AF-A0A453CDS3-F1
#
_cell.length_a   1.000
_cell.length_b   1.000
_cell.length_c   1.000
_cell.angle_alpha   90.00
_cell.angle_beta   90.00
_cell.angle_gamma   90.00
#
_symmetry.space_group_name_H-M   'P 1'
#
loop_
_entity.id
_entity.type
_entity.pdbx_description
1 polymer ?
#
loop_
_entity_poly.entity_id
_entity_poly.type
_entity_poly.pdbx_seq_one_letter_code
_entity_poly.pdbx_strand_id
1 'polypeptide(L)'
;VVGVDFSGQQLQTAASRQDQRWKACYKNIKWIEGDALDLPFTDHYFDAVTVGYGLRNVVDKPKAMQEILRVLKPGSRASVLDFNKSSSFFTASLQSWAIDNVVVPLASSYGLTEEYKYLKSSISQYLTGLNIMFRSCENFHDTENISRHHVIHNACLRTKLECT
;
A
#
# COMPACT_ATOMS: atom_id res chain seq x y z
N VAL A 1 -14.72 6.67 -9.05
CA VAL A 1 -13.58 6.26 -8.20
C VAL A 1 -13.80 6.82 -6.81
N VAL A 2 -13.41 6.10 -5.76
CA VAL A 2 -13.47 6.59 -4.38
C VAL A 2 -12.05 6.61 -3.84
N GLY A 3 -11.62 7.75 -3.29
CA GLY A 3 -10.37 7.90 -2.57
C GLY A 3 -10.64 8.01 -1.06
N VAL A 4 -9.93 7.21 -0.27
CA VAL A 4 -10.07 7.15 1.18
C VAL A 4 -8.73 7.46 1.82
N ASP A 5 -8.75 8.31 2.84
CA ASP A 5 -7.60 8.60 3.69
C ASP A 5 -8.11 8.99 5.10
N PHE A 6 -7.34 8.69 6.14
CA PHE A 6 -7.68 9.11 7.50
C PHE A 6 -7.38 10.61 7.73
N SER A 7 -6.54 11.19 6.87
CA SER A 7 -6.15 12.60 6.93
C SER A 7 -7.09 13.48 6.10
N GLY A 8 -8.00 14.17 6.78
CA GLY A 8 -8.85 15.19 6.14
C GLY A 8 -8.06 16.25 5.35
N GLN A 9 -6.85 16.61 5.80
CA GLN A 9 -5.98 17.57 5.09
C GLN A 9 -5.48 17.04 3.73
N GLN A 10 -5.11 15.75 3.66
CA GLN A 10 -4.72 15.15 2.39
C GLN A 10 -5.90 15.06 1.42
N LEU A 11 -7.10 14.75 1.92
CA LEU A 11 -8.33 14.73 1.12
C LEU A 11 -8.69 16.12 0.57
N GLN A 12 -8.58 17.18 1.38
CA GLN A 12 -8.81 18.56 0.94
C GLN A 12 -7.82 18.96 -0.17
N THR A 13 -6.55 18.57 -0.02
CA THR A 13 -5.52 18.80 -1.05
C THR A 13 -5.85 18.04 -2.33
N ALA A 14 -6.30 16.78 -2.22
CA ALA A 14 -6.68 15.97 -3.36
C ALA A 14 -7.91 16.54 -4.10
N ALA A 15 -8.94 16.97 -3.36
CA ALA A 15 -10.13 17.63 -3.89
C ALA A 15 -9.76 18.92 -4.65
N SER A 16 -8.93 19.78 -4.04
CA SER A 16 -8.45 21.01 -4.67
C SER A 16 -7.71 20.74 -5.99
N ARG A 17 -6.88 19.68 -6.02
CA ARG A 17 -6.17 19.27 -7.25
C ARG A 17 -7.12 18.72 -8.31
N GLN A 18 -8.18 18.01 -7.92
CA GLN A 18 -9.23 17.53 -8.83
C GLN A 18 -9.95 18.70 -9.51
N ASP A 19 -10.21 19.80 -8.80
CA ASP A 19 -10.88 20.98 -9.35
C ASP A 19 -10.09 21.62 -10.49
N GLN A 20 -8.76 21.61 -10.36
CA GLN A 20 -7.83 22.12 -11.37
C GLN A 20 -7.70 21.23 -12.61
N ARG A 21 -8.24 20.00 -12.60
CA ARG A 21 -8.19 19.10 -13.77
C ARG A 21 -9.42 19.30 -14.67
N TRP A 22 -9.17 19.52 -15.96
CA TRP A 22 -10.23 19.79 -16.95
C TRP A 22 -10.89 18.52 -17.52
N LYS A 23 -10.21 17.36 -17.49
CA LYS A 23 -10.77 16.12 -18.05
C LYS A 23 -11.93 15.61 -17.17
N ALA A 24 -13.03 15.25 -17.81
CA ALA A 24 -14.24 14.76 -17.14
C ALA A 24 -14.00 13.54 -16.23
N CYS A 25 -13.04 12.67 -16.58
CA CYS A 25 -12.67 11.50 -15.78
C CYS A 25 -12.08 11.82 -14.40
N TYR A 26 -11.72 13.08 -14.12
CA TYR A 26 -11.32 13.49 -12.77
C TYR A 26 -12.49 14.04 -11.96
N LYS A 27 -13.63 14.36 -12.58
CA LYS A 27 -14.77 14.97 -11.89
C LYS A 27 -15.69 13.96 -11.20
N ASN A 28 -15.47 12.66 -11.42
CA ASN A 28 -16.24 11.56 -10.82
C ASN A 28 -15.49 10.83 -9.67
N ILE A 29 -14.50 11.50 -9.07
CA ILE A 29 -13.80 11.00 -7.89
C ILE A 29 -14.51 11.55 -6.64
N LYS A 30 -14.81 10.66 -5.69
CA LYS A 30 -15.33 10.99 -4.37
C LYS A 30 -14.23 10.80 -3.33
N TRP A 31 -14.05 11.77 -2.45
CA TRP A 31 -13.09 11.71 -1.35
C TRP A 31 -13.84 11.46 -0.04
N ILE A 32 -13.41 10.47 0.73
CA ILE A 32 -14.07 10.06 1.98
C ILE A 32 -12.99 9.93 3.05
N GLU A 33 -13.24 10.52 4.22
CA GLU A 33 -12.40 10.31 5.39
C GLU A 33 -12.74 8.96 6.02
N GLY A 34 -11.73 8.12 6.24
CA GLY A 34 -11.95 6.77 6.78
C GLY A 34 -10.66 6.05 7.16
N ASP A 35 -10.78 5.06 8.05
CA ASP A 35 -9.68 4.21 8.49
C ASP A 35 -9.56 2.98 7.57
N ALA A 36 -8.33 2.66 7.15
CA ALA A 36 -8.04 1.45 6.38
C ALA A 36 -8.29 0.16 7.18
N LEU A 37 -8.41 0.26 8.51
CA LEU A 37 -8.75 -0.84 9.42
C LEU A 37 -10.24 -1.08 9.60
N ASP A 38 -11.09 -0.17 9.11
CA ASP A 38 -12.55 -0.25 9.18
C ASP A 38 -13.16 0.58 8.05
N LEU A 39 -13.12 0.02 6.84
CA LEU A 39 -13.50 0.76 5.64
C LEU A 39 -15.02 0.96 5.61
N PRO A 40 -15.52 2.19 5.35
CA PRO A 40 -16.94 2.54 5.40
C PRO A 40 -17.71 2.07 4.16
N PHE A 41 -17.50 0.83 3.74
CA PHE A 41 -18.17 0.19 2.61
C PHE A 41 -18.66 -1.20 3.00
N THR A 42 -19.74 -1.62 2.35
CA THR A 42 -20.22 -2.99 2.47
C THR A 42 -19.26 -3.97 1.80
N ASP A 43 -19.44 -5.25 2.09
CA ASP A 43 -18.71 -6.32 1.44
C ASP A 43 -18.94 -6.28 -0.08
N HIS A 44 -17.92 -6.70 -0.85
CA HIS A 44 -18.01 -6.83 -2.30
C HIS A 44 -18.47 -5.56 -3.04
N TYR A 45 -18.04 -4.39 -2.57
CA TYR A 45 -18.43 -3.10 -3.13
C TYR A 45 -17.62 -2.70 -4.38
N PHE A 46 -16.31 -2.99 -4.40
CA PHE A 46 -15.39 -2.51 -5.44
C PHE A 46 -14.93 -3.61 -6.41
N ASP A 47 -14.80 -3.24 -7.68
CA ASP A 47 -14.21 -4.07 -8.75
C ASP A 47 -12.68 -4.06 -8.75
N ALA A 48 -12.07 -3.08 -8.08
CA ALA A 48 -10.62 -2.99 -7.90
C ALA A 48 -10.26 -2.09 -6.71
N VAL A 49 -9.14 -2.38 -6.07
CA VAL A 49 -8.55 -1.55 -5.01
C VAL A 49 -7.09 -1.27 -5.32
N THR A 50 -6.65 -0.03 -5.11
CA THR A 50 -5.25 0.35 -5.26
C THR A 50 -4.75 1.05 -4.01
N VAL A 51 -3.60 0.64 -3.49
CA VAL A 51 -2.93 1.29 -2.36
C VAL A 51 -1.53 1.69 -2.80
N GLY A 52 -1.24 2.99 -2.76
CA GLY A 52 0.08 3.53 -3.12
C GLY A 52 0.75 4.15 -1.91
N TYR A 53 1.89 3.58 -1.49
CA TYR A 53 2.76 4.08 -0.43
C TYR A 53 2.07 4.35 0.92
N GLY A 54 0.92 3.72 1.18
CA GLY A 54 0.13 3.93 2.40
C GLY A 54 0.20 2.77 3.40
N LEU A 55 0.35 1.52 2.93
CA LEU A 55 0.20 0.34 3.77
C LEU A 55 1.28 0.26 4.88
N ARG A 56 2.49 0.77 4.63
CA ARG A 56 3.54 0.85 5.64
C ARG A 56 3.16 1.68 6.87
N ASN A 57 2.31 2.70 6.68
CA ASN A 57 1.90 3.62 7.74
C ASN A 57 0.72 3.08 8.56
N VAL A 58 0.07 2.01 8.08
CA VAL A 58 -1.04 1.38 8.80
C VAL A 58 -0.51 0.54 9.96
N VAL A 59 -1.10 0.71 11.14
CA VAL A 59 -0.65 0.02 12.36
C VAL A 59 -0.86 -1.50 12.27
N ASP A 60 -2.05 -1.94 11.84
CA ASP A 60 -2.41 -3.36 11.68
C ASP A 60 -2.58 -3.72 10.19
N LYS A 61 -1.46 -4.08 9.56
CA LYS A 61 -1.41 -4.41 8.13
C LYS A 61 -2.23 -5.66 7.78
N PRO A 62 -2.21 -6.74 8.58
CA PRO A 62 -3.11 -7.88 8.36
C PRO A 62 -4.58 -7.49 8.34
N LYS A 63 -5.05 -6.69 9.31
CA LYS A 63 -6.44 -6.24 9.36
C LYS A 63 -6.79 -5.34 8.17
N ALA A 64 -5.92 -4.39 7.80
CA ALA A 64 -6.14 -3.59 6.60
C ALA A 64 -6.21 -4.43 5.32
N MET A 65 -5.43 -5.50 5.21
CA MET A 65 -5.53 -6.42 4.08
C MET A 65 -6.86 -7.18 4.09
N GLN A 66 -7.35 -7.60 5.26
CA GLN A 66 -8.67 -8.22 5.39
C GLN A 66 -9.77 -7.27 4.95
N GLU A 67 -9.71 -5.99 5.35
CA GLU A 67 -10.66 -4.97 4.91
C GLU A 67 -10.61 -4.74 3.39
N ILE A 68 -9.42 -4.67 2.80
CA ILE A 68 -9.26 -4.58 1.34
C ILE A 68 -9.91 -5.77 0.63
N LEU A 69 -9.72 -6.99 1.15
CA LEU A 69 -10.32 -8.20 0.58
C LEU A 69 -11.83 -8.23 0.76
N ARG A 70 -12.34 -7.80 1.93
CA ARG A 70 -13.77 -7.73 2.25
C ARG A 70 -14.53 -6.84 1.28
N VAL A 71 -14.00 -5.64 1.01
CA VAL A 71 -14.67 -4.67 0.11
C VAL A 71 -14.51 -5.00 -1.37
N LEU A 72 -13.65 -5.96 -1.74
CA LEU A 72 -13.48 -6.41 -3.13
C LEU A 72 -14.56 -7.43 -3.51
N LYS A 73 -15.13 -7.29 -4.71
CA LYS A 73 -16.00 -8.32 -5.29
C LYS A 73 -15.21 -9.62 -5.54
N PRO A 74 -15.85 -10.80 -5.48
CA PRO A 74 -15.21 -12.05 -5.85
C PRO A 74 -14.59 -11.96 -7.26
N GLY A 75 -13.35 -12.43 -7.42
CA GLY A 75 -12.61 -12.39 -8.70
C GLY A 75 -11.99 -11.04 -9.06
N SER A 76 -12.19 -10.00 -8.25
CA SER A 76 -11.58 -8.67 -8.43
C SER A 76 -10.12 -8.63 -7.96
N ARG A 77 -9.45 -7.49 -8.19
CA ARG A 77 -8.01 -7.37 -7.94
C ARG A 77 -7.67 -6.19 -7.04
N ALA A 78 -6.70 -6.43 -6.15
CA ALA A 78 -5.99 -5.37 -5.44
C ALA A 78 -4.58 -5.19 -6.04
N SER A 79 -4.15 -3.93 -6.14
CA SER A 79 -2.76 -3.57 -6.43
C SER A 79 -2.19 -2.77 -5.26
N VAL A 80 -1.14 -3.30 -4.63
CA VAL A 80 -0.44 -2.63 -3.53
C VAL A 80 0.98 -2.29 -3.98
N LEU A 81 1.27 -1.00 -3.99
CA LEU A 81 2.60 -0.45 -4.24
C LEU A 81 3.14 0.11 -2.91
N ASP A 82 4.18 -0.51 -2.37
CA ASP A 82 4.92 0.04 -1.23
C ASP A 82 6.41 -0.34 -1.35
N PHE A 83 7.23 0.21 -0.46
CA PHE A 83 8.65 -0.12 -0.43
C PHE A 83 8.85 -1.59 -0.05
N ASN A 84 9.78 -2.26 -0.73
CA ASN A 84 10.18 -3.61 -0.38
C ASN A 84 11.61 -3.58 0.16
N LYS A 85 11.91 -4.43 1.13
CA LYS A 85 13.30 -4.66 1.54
C LYS A 85 13.97 -5.55 0.51
N SER A 86 15.19 -5.18 0.12
CA SER A 86 16.02 -6.08 -0.68
C SER A 86 16.38 -7.32 0.15
N SER A 87 16.25 -8.50 -0.46
CA SER A 87 16.56 -9.79 0.18
C SER A 87 18.06 -10.09 0.23
N SER A 88 18.89 -9.34 -0.50
CA SER A 88 20.35 -9.54 -0.51
C SER A 88 21.04 -8.62 0.50
N PHE A 89 21.83 -9.22 1.39
CA PHE A 89 22.59 -8.54 2.44
C PHE A 89 23.47 -7.40 1.90
N PHE A 90 24.13 -7.60 0.76
CA PHE A 90 24.98 -6.60 0.13
C PHE A 90 24.18 -5.36 -0.32
N THR A 91 23.07 -5.59 -1.02
CA THR A 91 22.21 -4.51 -1.50
C THR A 91 21.50 -3.77 -0.37
N ALA A 92 21.11 -4.47 0.70
CA ALA A 92 20.51 -3.86 1.89
C ALA A 92 21.52 -2.97 2.63
N SER A 93 22.78 -3.39 2.69
CA SER A 93 23.87 -2.64 3.32
C SER A 93 24.21 -1.39 2.52
N LEU A 94 24.31 -1.51 1.19
CA LEU A 94 24.55 -0.36 0.30
C LEU A 94 23.39 0.65 0.34
N GLN A 95 22.15 0.16 0.33
CA GLN A 95 20.96 0.99 0.46
C GLN A 95 20.94 1.74 1.80
N SER A 96 21.26 1.05 2.90
CA SER A 96 21.31 1.67 4.23
C SER A 96 22.40 2.73 4.30
N TRP A 97 23.59 2.44 3.77
CA TRP A 97 24.71 3.40 3.71
C TRP A 97 24.35 4.64 2.90
N ALA A 98 23.74 4.48 1.72
CA ALA A 98 23.33 5.59 0.87
C ALA A 98 22.27 6.47 1.54
N ILE A 99 21.30 5.86 2.24
CA ILE A 99 20.31 6.62 3.01
C ILE A 99 21.02 7.43 4.11
N ASP A 100 21.94 6.83 4.85
CA ASP A 100 22.57 7.46 6.01
C ASP A 100 23.60 8.53 5.66
N ASN A 101 24.35 8.34 4.58
CA ASN A 101 25.49 9.19 4.25
C ASN A 101 25.20 10.20 3.14
N VAL A 102 24.12 10.01 2.37
CA VAL A 102 23.76 10.92 1.27
C VAL A 102 22.40 11.54 1.55
N VAL A 103 21.38 10.73 1.79
CA VAL A 103 19.99 11.22 1.85
C VAL A 103 19.72 11.99 3.13
N VAL A 104 20.11 11.48 4.31
CA VAL A 104 19.87 12.14 5.60
C VAL A 104 20.66 13.46 5.75
N PRO A 105 21.94 13.56 5.35
CA PRO A 105 22.67 14.83 5.38
C PRO A 105 22.05 15.88 4.44
N LEU A 106 21.66 15.48 3.22
CA LEU A 106 20.97 16.38 2.29
C LEU A 106 19.61 16.82 2.85
N ALA A 107 18.81 15.90 3.37
CA ALA A 107 17.52 16.23 3.99
C ALA A 107 17.68 17.21 5.17
N SER A 108 18.74 17.03 5.95
CA SER A 108 19.05 17.92 7.08
C SER A 108 19.42 19.34 6.64
N SER A 109 20.09 19.49 5.50
CA SER A 109 20.33 20.83 4.92
C SER A 109 19.05 21.55 4.48
N TYR A 110 17.95 20.82 4.26
CA TYR A 110 16.63 21.36 3.92
C TYR A 110 15.65 21.37 5.11
N GLY A 111 16.09 21.01 6.32
CA GLY A 111 15.24 20.98 7.51
C GLY A 111 14.22 19.83 7.56
N LEU A 112 14.40 18.78 6.75
CA LEU A 112 13.49 17.62 6.63
C LEU A 112 13.99 16.39 7.41
N THR A 113 14.77 16.59 8.47
CA THR A 113 15.48 15.50 9.16
C THR A 113 14.52 14.50 9.79
N GLU A 114 13.41 14.96 10.39
CA GLU A 114 12.49 14.10 11.14
C GLU A 114 11.61 13.26 10.20
N GLU A 115 11.19 13.82 9.06
CA GLU A 115 10.45 13.13 8.01
C GLU A 115 11.28 11.98 7.41
N TYR A 116 12.57 12.21 7.19
CA TYR A 116 13.48 11.18 6.66
C TYR A 116 13.84 10.11 7.70
N LYS A 117 13.96 10.46 8.99
CA LYS A 117 14.09 9.46 10.06
C LYS A 117 12.85 8.56 10.13
N TYR A 118 11.65 9.14 10.07
CA TYR A 118 10.41 8.37 10.02
C TYR A 118 10.39 7.45 8.79
N LEU A 119 10.72 7.96 7.60
CA LEU A 119 10.78 7.17 6.38
C LEU A 119 11.72 5.97 6.53
N LYS A 120 12.95 6.18 7.04
CA LYS A 120 13.92 5.10 7.27
C LYS A 120 13.38 4.05 8.24
N SER A 121 12.78 4.49 9.36
CA SER A 121 12.21 3.58 10.36
C SER A 121 11.05 2.75 9.79
N SER A 122 10.17 3.37 9.00
CA SER A 122 9.02 2.70 8.37
C SER A 122 9.48 1.66 7.34
N ILE A 123 10.49 1.95 6.52
CA ILE A 123 11.08 0.99 5.56
C ILE A 123 11.75 -0.16 6.31
N SER A 124 12.43 0.12 7.42
CA SER A 124 13.09 -0.89 8.24
C SER A 124 12.11 -1.77 9.02
N GLN A 125 10.90 -1.31 9.31
CA GLN A 125 9.87 -2.13 9.97
C GLN A 125 8.97 -2.85 8.98
N TYR A 126 8.98 -2.44 7.70
CA TYR A 126 8.18 -3.08 6.67
C TYR A 126 8.72 -4.49 6.35
N LEU A 127 7.85 -5.47 6.48
CA LEU A 127 8.13 -6.85 6.08
C LEU A 127 8.25 -6.92 4.55
N THR A 128 9.06 -7.85 4.05
CA THR A 128 9.08 -8.16 2.62
C THR A 128 7.66 -8.50 2.16
N GLY A 129 7.23 -8.02 0.99
CA GLY A 129 5.83 -8.12 0.53
C GLY A 129 5.23 -9.55 0.58
N LEU A 130 6.08 -10.57 0.44
CA LEU A 130 5.71 -11.98 0.59
C LEU A 130 5.16 -12.30 2.00
N ASN A 131 5.82 -11.84 3.07
CA ASN A 131 5.44 -12.17 4.45
C ASN A 131 4.14 -11.49 4.89
N ILE A 132 3.82 -10.33 4.32
CA ILE A 132 2.54 -9.63 4.59
C ILE A 132 1.39 -10.44 3.97
N MET A 133 1.56 -10.91 2.73
CA MET A 133 0.56 -11.74 2.09
C MET A 133 0.42 -13.11 2.77
N PHE A 134 1.54 -13.78 3.08
CA PHE A 134 1.50 -15.05 3.78
C PHE A 134 0.77 -14.96 5.13
N ARG A 135 1.02 -13.93 5.95
CA ARG A 135 0.34 -13.76 7.25
C ARG A 135 -1.13 -13.38 7.14
N SER A 136 -1.51 -12.60 6.13
CA SER A 136 -2.93 -12.33 5.87
C SER A 136 -3.65 -13.57 5.35
N CYS A 137 -2.97 -14.39 4.54
CA CYS A 137 -3.50 -15.63 4.01
C CYS A 137 -3.45 -16.80 5.00
N GLU A 138 -2.57 -16.87 6.00
CA GLU A 138 -2.59 -17.96 7.01
C GLU A 138 -3.86 -17.95 7.87
N ASN A 139 -4.52 -16.80 8.01
CA ASN A 139 -5.86 -16.70 8.58
C ASN A 139 -6.99 -17.05 7.60
N PHE A 140 -6.64 -17.43 6.36
CA PHE A 140 -7.52 -17.91 5.29
C PHE A 140 -7.11 -19.35 4.93
N HIS A 141 -7.91 -20.35 5.29
CA HIS A 141 -7.63 -21.75 4.93
C HIS A 141 -7.69 -21.98 3.40
N ASP A 142 -6.59 -21.71 2.68
CA ASP A 142 -6.38 -22.22 1.31
C ASP A 142 -4.91 -22.09 0.86
N THR A 143 -4.05 -23.02 1.30
CA THR A 143 -2.58 -22.94 1.16
C THR A 143 -1.96 -23.77 0.02
N GLU A 144 -2.70 -24.17 -1.01
CA GLU A 144 -2.20 -25.15 -2.00
C GLU A 144 -1.63 -24.62 -3.33
N ASN A 145 -1.45 -23.31 -3.55
CA ASN A 145 -1.06 -22.86 -4.91
C ASN A 145 -0.18 -21.59 -5.01
N ILE A 146 1.01 -21.61 -4.41
CA ILE A 146 2.02 -20.55 -4.62
C ILE A 146 3.18 -21.09 -5.46
N SER A 147 3.12 -20.88 -6.77
CA SER A 147 4.24 -21.11 -7.69
C SER A 147 5.37 -20.12 -7.39
N ARG A 148 6.52 -20.66 -6.98
CA ARG A 148 7.79 -19.93 -6.84
C ARG A 148 8.36 -19.62 -8.22
N HIS A 149 7.94 -18.53 -8.86
CA HIS A 149 8.69 -17.97 -9.99
C HIS A 149 8.84 -16.46 -9.84
N HIS A 150 10.12 -16.03 -9.82
CA HIS A 150 10.65 -14.67 -9.93
C HIS A 150 9.66 -13.62 -10.50
N VAL A 151 9.23 -12.61 -9.72
CA VAL A 151 8.58 -11.42 -10.27
C VAL A 151 8.93 -10.14 -9.48
N ILE A 152 9.49 -9.21 -10.25
CA ILE A 152 9.75 -7.79 -10.03
C ILE A 152 8.44 -7.01 -9.78
N HIS A 153 8.50 -5.91 -9.02
CA HIS A 153 7.50 -4.83 -8.86
C HIS A 153 6.00 -5.14 -9.13
N ASN A 154 5.16 -4.89 -8.12
CA ASN A 154 3.69 -5.01 -8.07
C ASN A 154 3.19 -6.36 -7.54
N ALA A 155 2.78 -6.37 -6.26
CA ALA A 155 2.00 -7.47 -5.73
C ALA A 155 0.55 -7.33 -6.25
N CYS A 156 0.18 -8.16 -7.23
CA CYS A 156 -1.17 -8.35 -7.70
C CYS A 156 -1.77 -9.52 -6.93
N LEU A 157 -2.74 -9.25 -6.05
CA LEU A 157 -3.48 -10.30 -5.34
C LEU A 157 -4.48 -10.94 -6.32
N ARG A 158 -4.32 -12.24 -6.58
CA ARG A 158 -5.27 -13.05 -7.36
C ARG A 158 -6.14 -13.85 -6.38
N THR A 159 -7.43 -13.55 -6.33
CA THR A 159 -8.44 -14.45 -5.74
C THR A 159 -8.96 -15.39 -6.86
N LYS A 160 -8.79 -16.70 -6.68
CA LYS A 160 -9.21 -17.76 -7.62
C LYS A 160 -10.72 -18.05 -7.42
N LEU A 161 -11.48 -18.12 -8.51
CA LEU A 161 -12.73 -18.88 -8.61
C LEU A 161 -12.62 -19.71 -9.89
N GLU A 162 -12.91 -21.00 -9.75
CA GLU A 162 -12.89 -21.99 -10.80
C GLU A 162 -13.95 -21.69 -11.87
N CYS A 163 -13.56 -21.72 -13.15
CA CYS A 163 -14.52 -21.82 -14.24
C CYS A 163 -15.00 -23.27 -14.31
N THR A 164 -16.30 -23.49 -14.11
CA THR A 164 -17.05 -24.44 -14.93
C THR A 164 -17.88 -23.63 -15.91
#